data_AF-A0A0M3IFJ9-F1
#
_entry.id   AF-A0A0M3IFJ9-F1
#
_cell.length_a   1.000
_cell.length_b   1.000
_cell.length_c   1.000
_cell.angle_alpha   90.00
_cell.angle_beta   90.00
_cell.angle_gamma   90.00
#
_symmetry.space_group_name_H-M   'P 1'
#
loop_
_entity.id
_entity.type
_entity.pdbx_description
1 polymer ?
#
loop_
_entity_poly.entity_id
_entity_poly.type
_entity_poly.pdbx_seq_one_letter_code
_entity_poly.pdbx_strand_id
1 'polypeptide(L)'
;LYPRFNYQPEFKVNEAFAPQTLAVQRELDIPDEKLNLNGGAIAVGHPLGASGARISAHLTHEMRRRGVKYAIGSACIGGGQGIAILFENVP
;
A
#
# COMPACT_ATOMS: atom_id res chain seq x y z
N LEU A 1 -12.58 -16.24 1.72
CA LEU A 1 -11.82 -15.32 0.85
C LEU A 1 -11.75 -13.99 1.62
N TYR A 2 -10.56 -13.73 2.19
CA TYR A 2 -10.18 -12.79 3.28
C TYR A 2 -11.13 -12.37 4.42
N PRO A 3 -11.65 -13.31 5.24
CA PRO A 3 -12.15 -13.03 6.59
C PRO A 3 -11.02 -12.89 7.66
N ARG A 4 -9.77 -12.55 7.29
CA ARG A 4 -8.59 -12.74 8.16
C ARG A 4 -8.08 -11.51 8.92
N PHE A 5 -8.54 -10.33 8.58
CA PHE A 5 -8.27 -9.15 9.41
C PHE A 5 -9.56 -8.76 10.10
N ASN A 6 -9.58 -8.81 11.43
CA ASN A 6 -10.66 -8.21 12.24
C ASN A 6 -10.66 -6.66 12.13
N TYR A 7 -9.89 -6.11 11.19
CA TYR A 7 -9.66 -4.70 10.94
C TYR A 7 -9.51 -4.45 9.43
N GLN A 8 -9.91 -3.27 8.97
CA GLN A 8 -9.89 -2.88 7.55
C GLN A 8 -8.74 -1.88 7.30
N PRO A 9 -7.52 -2.35 6.98
CA PRO A 9 -6.35 -1.48 6.85
C PRO A 9 -6.44 -0.59 5.61
N GLU A 10 -5.69 0.51 5.62
CA GLU A 10 -5.39 1.26 4.38
C GLU A 10 -4.28 0.56 3.60
N PHE A 11 -4.37 0.56 2.27
CA PHE A 11 -3.42 -0.12 1.40
C PHE A 11 -2.65 0.88 0.54
N LYS A 12 -1.32 0.73 0.53
CA LYS A 12 -0.42 1.38 -0.42
C LYS A 12 0.31 0.33 -1.23
N VAL A 13 -0.14 0.08 -2.45
CA VAL A 13 0.53 -0.80 -3.41
C VAL A 13 1.43 0.06 -4.29
N ASN A 14 2.72 -0.27 -4.38
CA ASN A 14 3.63 0.45 -5.28
C ASN A 14 3.14 0.32 -6.72
N GLU A 15 2.80 1.45 -7.33
CA GLU A 15 2.29 1.49 -8.69
C GLU A 15 3.46 1.48 -9.70
N ALA A 16 4.12 0.33 -9.86
CA ALA A 16 5.13 0.20 -10.91
C ALA A 16 4.49 0.37 -12.30
N PHE A 17 3.28 -0.19 -12.46
CA PHE A 17 2.41 -0.03 -13.63
C PHE A 17 0.94 -0.13 -13.20
N ALA A 18 0.04 0.57 -13.90
CA ALA A 18 -1.40 0.50 -13.66
C ALA A 18 -1.96 -0.93 -13.72
N PRO A 19 -1.70 -1.75 -14.76
CA PRO A 19 -2.21 -3.12 -14.82
C PRO A 19 -1.69 -4.00 -13.68
N GLN A 20 -0.47 -3.78 -13.20
CA GLN A 20 0.09 -4.54 -12.07
C GLN A 20 -0.67 -4.22 -10.77
N THR A 21 -0.95 -2.94 -10.51
CA THR A 21 -1.69 -2.54 -9.31
C THR A 21 -3.14 -3.04 -9.37
N LEU A 22 -3.80 -2.93 -10.52
CA LEU A 22 -5.17 -3.44 -10.71
C LEU A 22 -5.25 -4.97 -10.56
N ALA A 23 -4.22 -5.70 -10.97
CA ALA A 23 -4.17 -7.15 -10.77
C ALA A 23 -4.12 -7.49 -9.26
N VAL A 24 -3.27 -6.80 -8.49
CA VAL A 24 -3.18 -6.99 -7.02
C VAL A 24 -4.51 -6.62 -6.35
N GLN A 25 -5.12 -5.51 -6.76
CA GLN A 25 -6.39 -5.05 -6.21
C GLN A 25 -7.50 -6.09 -6.39
N ARG A 26 -7.63 -6.63 -7.62
CA ARG A 26 -8.65 -7.62 -7.97
C ARG A 26 -8.42 -8.96 -7.26
N GLU A 27 -7.17 -9.42 -7.19
CA GLU A 27 -6.83 -10.69 -6.55
C GLU A 27 -7.09 -10.67 -5.03
N LEU A 28 -6.94 -9.51 -4.40
CA LEU A 28 -7.09 -9.34 -2.96
C LEU A 28 -8.41 -8.71 -2.54
N ASP A 29 -9.32 -8.45 -3.49
CA ASP A 29 -10.60 -7.75 -3.29
C ASP A 29 -10.44 -6.44 -2.48
N ILE A 30 -9.41 -5.65 -2.79
CA ILE A 30 -9.13 -4.39 -2.05
C ILE A 30 -10.15 -3.32 -2.49
N PRO A 31 -10.93 -2.74 -1.56
CA PRO A 31 -11.88 -1.68 -1.89
C PRO A 31 -11.18 -0.43 -2.44
N ASP A 32 -11.80 0.24 -3.42
CA ASP A 32 -11.26 1.46 -4.03
C ASP A 32 -10.99 2.54 -2.98
N GLU A 33 -11.88 2.68 -1.99
CA GLU A 33 -11.77 3.63 -0.88
C GLU A 33 -10.68 3.28 0.15
N LYS A 34 -9.90 2.24 -0.09
CA LYS A 34 -8.76 1.81 0.73
C LYS A 34 -7.43 1.77 -0.02
N LEU A 35 -7.42 1.87 -1.35
CA LEU A 35 -6.21 1.73 -2.16
C LEU A 35 -5.64 3.08 -2.61
N ASN A 36 -4.38 3.35 -2.31
CA ASN A 36 -3.60 4.45 -2.89
C ASN A 36 -4.29 5.84 -2.83
N LEU A 37 -4.99 6.15 -1.74
CA LEU A 37 -5.95 7.27 -1.60
C LEU A 37 -5.41 8.69 -1.83
N ASN A 38 -4.08 8.83 -1.87
CA ASN A 38 -3.40 10.10 -2.13
C ASN A 38 -2.43 9.97 -3.33
N GLY A 39 -2.78 9.12 -4.30
CA GLY A 39 -1.95 8.78 -5.45
C GLY A 39 -0.80 7.84 -5.11
N GLY A 40 -0.22 7.21 -6.14
CA GLY A 40 0.93 6.33 -6.00
C GLY A 40 2.06 6.67 -6.96
N ALA A 41 2.90 5.68 -7.26
CA ALA A 41 4.15 5.87 -7.96
C ALA A 41 3.97 6.26 -9.44
N ILE A 42 2.80 6.03 -10.05
CA ILE A 42 2.49 6.51 -11.40
C ILE A 42 2.43 8.05 -11.42
N ALA A 43 1.81 8.65 -10.41
CA ALA A 43 1.66 10.10 -10.33
C ALA A 43 2.85 10.80 -9.65
N VAL A 44 3.38 10.19 -8.58
CA VAL A 44 4.41 10.79 -7.71
C VAL A 44 5.84 10.43 -8.16
N GLY A 45 5.98 9.39 -8.99
CA GLY A 45 7.27 8.87 -9.45
C GLY A 45 7.75 7.66 -8.66
N HIS A 46 8.63 6.88 -9.31
CA HIS A 46 9.15 5.61 -8.82
C HIS A 46 10.69 5.58 -8.78
N PRO A 47 11.35 6.28 -7.84
CA PRO A 47 12.78 6.06 -7.58
C PRO A 47 12.95 4.67 -6.94
N LEU A 48 13.53 3.71 -7.68
CA LEU A 48 13.54 2.28 -7.30
C LEU A 48 13.97 2.05 -5.84
N GLY A 49 15.15 2.53 -5.45
CA GLY A 49 15.68 2.32 -4.10
C GLY A 49 14.99 3.12 -2.98
N ALA A 50 14.25 4.19 -3.32
CA ALA A 50 13.61 5.07 -2.34
C ALA A 50 12.10 4.83 -2.21
N SER A 51 11.49 4.05 -3.10
CA SER A 51 10.04 3.85 -3.12
C SER A 51 9.52 3.15 -1.86
N GLY A 52 10.27 2.22 -1.28
CA GLY A 52 9.91 1.59 0.00
C GLY A 52 9.81 2.62 1.14
N ALA A 53 10.84 3.45 1.31
CA ALA A 53 10.84 4.52 2.30
C ALA A 53 9.70 5.53 2.08
N ARG A 54 9.44 5.91 0.83
CA ARG A 54 8.31 6.78 0.47
C ARG A 54 6.97 6.14 0.84
N ILE A 55 6.74 4.85 0.56
CA ILE A 55 5.49 4.15 0.95
C ILE A 55 5.32 4.20 2.45
N SER A 56 6.35 3.79 3.19
CA SER A 56 6.33 3.76 4.65
C SER A 56 6.07 5.13 5.25
N ALA A 57 6.78 6.17 4.79
CA ALA A 57 6.56 7.53 5.24
C ALA A 57 5.14 7.99 4.92
N HIS A 58 4.65 7.77 3.70
CA HIS A 58 3.30 8.15 3.34
C HIS A 58 2.24 7.50 4.24
N LEU A 59 2.34 6.18 4.43
CA LEU A 59 1.40 5.44 5.26
C LEU A 59 1.41 5.92 6.70
N THR A 60 2.58 6.08 7.33
CA THR A 60 2.64 6.50 8.73
C THR A 60 2.08 7.91 8.95
N HIS A 61 2.30 8.83 8.01
CA HIS A 61 1.74 10.18 8.08
C HIS A 61 0.21 10.17 7.88
N GLU A 62 -0.30 9.40 6.92
CA GLU A 62 -1.74 9.28 6.69
C GLU A 62 -2.45 8.53 7.83
N MET A 63 -1.83 7.50 8.40
CA MET A 63 -2.35 6.80 9.58
C MET A 63 -2.55 7.76 10.75
N ARG A 64 -1.57 8.61 11.02
CA ARG A 64 -1.66 9.66 12.04
C ARG A 64 -2.74 10.70 11.71
N ARG A 65 -2.80 11.15 10.45
CA ARG A 65 -3.75 12.17 9.99
C ARG A 65 -5.21 11.70 10.05
N ARG A 66 -5.47 10.44 9.70
CA ARG A 66 -6.81 9.86 9.57
C ARG A 66 -7.25 9.06 10.79
N GLY A 67 -6.34 8.83 11.74
CA GLY A 67 -6.62 8.05 12.95
C GLY A 67 -6.87 6.57 12.67
N VAL A 68 -6.35 6.03 11.56
CA VAL A 68 -6.49 4.59 11.28
C VAL A 68 -5.48 3.77 12.08
N LYS A 69 -5.93 2.60 12.54
CA LYS A 69 -5.13 1.71 13.39
C LYS A 69 -4.09 0.91 12.60
N TYR A 70 -4.43 0.45 11.40
CA TYR A 70 -3.59 -0.43 10.61
C TYR A 70 -3.46 0.05 9.17
N ALA A 71 -2.28 -0.13 8.58
CA ALA A 71 -2.04 0.07 7.15
C ALA A 71 -1.05 -0.95 6.60
N ILE A 72 -1.16 -1.26 5.32
CA ILE A 72 -0.31 -2.21 4.61
C ILE A 72 0.37 -1.50 3.44
N GLY A 73 1.70 -1.55 3.43
CA GLY A 73 2.51 -1.15 2.28
C GLY A 73 3.01 -2.37 1.53
N SER A 74 3.04 -2.33 0.20
CA SER A 74 3.62 -3.41 -0.61
C SER A 74 4.32 -2.89 -1.86
N ALA A 75 5.29 -3.66 -2.34
CA ALA A 75 5.97 -3.39 -3.60
C ALA A 75 6.36 -4.68 -4.33
N CYS A 76 6.16 -4.70 -5.65
CA CYS A 76 6.79 -5.69 -6.53
C CYS A 76 8.25 -5.31 -6.77
N ILE A 77 9.09 -6.31 -7.03
CA ILE A 77 10.52 -6.16 -7.27
C ILE A 77 10.89 -6.99 -8.51
N GLY A 78 11.80 -6.47 -9.34
CA GLY A 78 12.31 -7.19 -10.51
C GLY A 78 12.84 -8.59 -10.15
N GLY A 79 12.69 -9.54 -11.07
CA GLY A 79 13.06 -10.94 -10.82
C GLY A 79 11.97 -11.76 -10.11
N GLY A 80 10.73 -11.26 -10.04
CA GLY A 80 9.58 -12.01 -9.53
C GLY A 80 9.44 -11.97 -8.01
N GLN A 81 10.04 -10.98 -7.34
CA GLN A 81 9.95 -10.83 -5.90
C GLN A 81 8.88 -9.81 -5.50
N GLY A 82 8.45 -9.88 -4.24
CA GLY A 82 7.53 -8.94 -3.63
C GLY A 82 7.82 -8.76 -2.15
N ILE A 83 7.47 -7.60 -1.63
CA ILE A 83 7.56 -7.28 -0.20
C ILE A 83 6.24 -6.65 0.26
N ALA A 84 5.84 -6.97 1.49
CA ALA A 84 4.74 -6.33 2.17
C ALA A 84 5.12 -6.03 3.62
N ILE A 85 4.54 -4.96 4.17
CA ILE A 85 4.73 -4.53 5.56
C ILE A 85 3.39 -4.09 6.15
N LEU A 86 3.10 -4.51 7.38
CA LEU A 86 1.98 -4.04 8.18
C LEU A 86 2.50 -3.00 9.18
N PHE A 87 1.84 -1.85 9.23
CA PHE A 87 2.03 -0.84 10.25
C PHE A 87 0.86 -0.86 11.22
N GLU A 88 1.17 -0.67 12.50
CA GLU A 88 0.20 -0.40 13.56
C GLU A 88 0.45 1.00 14.11
N ASN A 89 -0.61 1.81 14.17
CA ASN A 89 -0.58 3.12 14.79
C ASN A 89 -0.68 2.94 16.31
N VAL A 90 0.37 3.32 17.01
CA VAL A 90 0.46 3.24 18.47
C VAL A 90 0.19 4.63 19.08
N PRO A 91 -0.46 4.72 20.25
CA PRO A 91 -0.70 5.98 20.94
C PRO A 91 0.57 6.76 21.28
#